data_AF-A0AA95L1N0-F1
#
_entry.id   AF-A0AA95L1N0-F1
#
_cell.length_a   1.000
_cell.length_b   1.000
_cell.length_c   1.000
_cell.angle_alpha   90.00
_cell.angle_beta   90.00
_cell.angle_gamma   90.00
#
_symmetry.space_group_name_H-M   'P 1'
#
loop_
_entity.id
_entity.type
_entity.pdbx_description
1 polymer ?
#
loop_
_entity_poly.entity_id
_entity_poly.type
_entity_poly.pdbx_seq_one_letter_code
_entity_poly.pdbx_strand_id
1 'polypeptide(L)'
;MKKFISGCIVGVCLMLGTTVYAEQIKQFILTPVTYPIIVDGVEYKDAKRPVLNYEGSTYVPLAKLGDITGVDYVWNDQLGRVEINTGKGQFYSEYNGDIPNYASVNGISSGKRIELSDGKTVVYAYDVTDATEGYIQKYVNELEKQGYVYESDTSDDEVSYYSKGDIVVALTVMGYDFNVIISKD
;
A
#
# COMPACT_ATOMS: atom_id res chain seq x y z
N MET A 1 57.70 4.46 -15.36
CA MET A 1 56.63 3.55 -15.84
C MET A 1 55.52 3.31 -14.80
N LYS A 2 55.83 3.09 -13.50
CA LYS A 2 54.82 2.82 -12.46
C LYS A 2 53.71 3.89 -12.32
N LYS A 3 54.04 5.18 -12.48
CA LYS A 3 53.07 6.29 -12.40
C LYS A 3 52.12 6.37 -13.61
N PHE A 4 52.54 5.85 -14.77
CA PHE A 4 51.70 5.82 -15.99
C PHE A 4 50.67 4.69 -15.91
N ILE A 5 51.11 3.51 -15.43
CA ILE A 5 50.23 2.34 -15.23
C ILE A 5 49.13 2.65 -14.20
N SER A 6 49.47 3.36 -13.11
CA SER A 6 48.47 3.77 -12.11
C SER A 6 47.41 4.72 -12.70
N GLY A 7 47.78 5.60 -13.63
CA GLY A 7 46.83 6.50 -14.31
C GLY A 7 45.91 5.75 -15.27
N CYS A 8 46.44 4.78 -16.02
CA CYS A 8 45.64 3.94 -16.92
C CYS A 8 44.60 3.10 -16.15
N ILE A 9 44.95 2.54 -15.00
CA ILE A 9 44.02 1.73 -14.19
C ILE A 9 42.86 2.59 -13.67
N VAL A 10 43.14 3.78 -13.15
CA VAL A 10 42.10 4.70 -12.66
C VAL A 10 41.18 5.16 -13.81
N GLY A 11 41.73 5.42 -15.00
CA GLY A 11 40.95 5.77 -16.19
C GLY A 11 40.01 4.65 -16.65
N VAL A 12 40.47 3.40 -16.66
CA VAL A 12 39.63 2.24 -17.02
C VAL A 12 38.54 2.01 -15.97
N CYS A 13 38.85 2.14 -14.68
CA CYS A 13 37.83 2.01 -13.62
C CYS A 13 36.75 3.09 -13.72
N LEU A 14 37.09 4.31 -14.15
CA LEU A 14 36.11 5.39 -14.35
C LEU A 14 35.23 5.19 -15.60
N MET A 15 35.74 4.54 -16.65
CA MET A 15 34.95 4.24 -17.86
C MET A 15 34.00 3.05 -17.72
N LEU A 16 34.17 2.22 -16.68
CA LEU A 16 33.19 1.18 -16.31
C LEU A 16 31.99 1.75 -15.53
N GLY A 17 31.99 3.05 -15.26
CA GLY A 17 30.91 3.76 -14.57
C GLY A 17 29.70 3.99 -15.48
N THR A 18 28.68 3.17 -15.26
CA THR A 18 27.25 3.42 -15.55
C THR A 18 26.88 3.67 -17.02
N THR A 19 26.45 2.62 -17.72
CA THR A 19 25.48 2.79 -18.79
C THR A 19 24.19 3.30 -18.16
N VAL A 20 23.97 4.60 -18.22
CA VAL A 20 22.66 5.19 -17.90
C VAL A 20 21.72 4.65 -18.97
N TYR A 21 20.90 3.66 -18.62
CA TYR A 21 19.81 3.23 -19.48
C TYR A 21 18.89 4.43 -19.65
N ALA A 22 18.92 5.03 -20.84
CA ALA A 22 17.91 6.00 -21.23
C ALA A 22 16.59 5.25 -21.26
N GLU A 23 15.77 5.46 -20.22
CA GLU A 23 14.41 4.95 -20.16
C GLU A 23 13.69 5.45 -21.42
N GLN A 24 13.35 4.52 -22.32
CA GLN A 24 12.64 4.87 -23.54
C GLN A 24 11.32 5.54 -23.13
N ILE A 25 11.12 6.79 -23.56
CA ILE A 25 9.88 7.52 -23.31
C ILE A 25 8.73 6.68 -23.89
N LYS A 26 7.97 6.04 -23.00
CA LYS A 26 6.81 5.25 -23.38
C LYS A 26 5.66 6.21 -23.65
N GLN A 27 5.41 6.48 -24.94
CA GLN A 27 4.32 7.36 -25.35
C GLN A 27 3.03 6.55 -25.50
N PHE A 28 1.96 7.05 -24.89
CA PHE A 28 0.61 6.50 -25.02
C PHE A 28 -0.22 7.45 -25.86
N ILE A 29 -0.85 6.95 -26.92
CA ILE A 29 -1.77 7.73 -27.75
C ILE A 29 -3.19 7.39 -27.31
N LEU A 30 -3.82 8.34 -26.63
CA LEU A 30 -5.21 8.22 -26.19
C LEU A 30 -6.13 8.91 -27.20
N THR A 31 -7.27 8.29 -27.51
CA THR A 31 -8.29 8.86 -28.40
C THR A 31 -9.57 9.16 -27.64
N PRO A 32 -10.37 10.15 -28.03
CA PRO A 32 -11.71 10.34 -27.44
C PRO A 32 -12.59 9.11 -27.69
N VAL A 33 -13.38 8.71 -26.70
CA VAL A 33 -14.39 7.66 -26.90
C VAL A 33 -15.52 8.15 -27.81
N THR A 34 -16.10 7.23 -28.59
CA THR A 34 -17.21 7.52 -29.52
C THR A 34 -18.54 6.88 -29.06
N TYR A 35 -18.59 6.38 -27.83
CA TYR A 35 -19.73 5.70 -27.23
C TYR A 35 -20.08 6.32 -25.86
N PRO A 36 -21.35 6.25 -25.42
CA PRO A 36 -21.77 6.82 -24.16
C PRO A 36 -21.21 6.01 -22.98
N ILE A 37 -20.87 6.71 -21.90
CA ILE A 37 -20.46 6.11 -20.63
C ILE A 37 -21.57 6.39 -19.63
N ILE A 38 -22.15 5.33 -19.07
CA ILE A 38 -23.24 5.41 -18.09
C ILE A 38 -22.72 4.93 -16.74
N VAL A 39 -22.90 5.73 -15.70
CA VAL A 39 -22.56 5.42 -14.30
C VAL A 39 -23.84 5.59 -13.49
N ASP A 40 -24.31 4.50 -12.87
CA ASP A 40 -25.55 4.45 -12.09
C ASP A 40 -26.78 5.07 -12.81
N GLY A 41 -26.87 4.82 -14.12
CA GLY A 41 -27.96 5.32 -14.97
C GLY A 41 -27.79 6.77 -15.45
N VAL A 42 -26.72 7.46 -15.04
CA VAL A 42 -26.40 8.84 -15.46
C VAL A 42 -25.28 8.82 -16.50
N GLU A 43 -25.48 9.53 -17.60
CA GLU A 43 -24.45 9.65 -18.63
C GLU A 43 -23.34 10.62 -18.21
N TYR A 44 -22.10 10.16 -18.31
CA TYR A 44 -20.91 10.97 -18.10
C TYR A 44 -20.63 11.85 -19.32
N LYS A 45 -20.69 13.17 -19.14
CA LYS A 45 -20.29 14.17 -20.15
C LYS A 45 -19.50 15.30 -19.49
N ASP A 46 -18.18 15.31 -19.71
CA ASP A 46 -17.30 16.41 -19.29
C ASP A 46 -16.24 16.67 -20.37
N ALA A 47 -16.32 17.84 -21.02
CA ALA A 47 -15.37 18.23 -22.06
C ALA A 47 -14.00 18.63 -21.50
N LYS A 48 -13.93 19.09 -20.25
CA LYS A 48 -12.66 19.43 -19.58
C LYS A 48 -11.94 18.19 -19.07
N ARG A 49 -12.70 17.14 -18.76
CA ARG A 49 -12.20 15.83 -18.29
C ARG A 49 -12.79 14.73 -19.17
N PRO A 50 -12.34 14.62 -20.43
CA PRO A 50 -12.91 13.66 -21.37
C PRO A 50 -12.61 12.23 -20.95
N VAL A 51 -13.49 11.32 -21.35
CA VAL A 51 -13.21 9.88 -21.32
C VAL A 51 -12.37 9.53 -22.54
N LEU A 52 -11.34 8.75 -22.32
CA LEU A 52 -10.36 8.40 -23.33
C LEU A 52 -10.38 6.89 -23.59
N ASN A 53 -10.02 6.50 -24.79
CA ASN A 53 -9.75 5.12 -25.18
C ASN A 53 -8.25 4.95 -25.39
N TYR A 54 -7.70 3.88 -24.86
CA TYR A 54 -6.35 3.43 -25.16
C TYR A 54 -6.40 1.93 -25.44
N GLU A 55 -6.08 1.54 -26.68
CA GLU A 55 -6.06 0.15 -27.14
C GLU A 55 -7.36 -0.63 -26.81
N GLY A 56 -8.52 0.01 -26.97
CA GLY A 56 -9.82 -0.60 -26.67
C GLY A 56 -10.24 -0.53 -25.21
N SER A 57 -9.37 -0.09 -24.30
CA SER A 57 -9.69 0.12 -22.89
C SER A 57 -10.19 1.55 -22.64
N THR A 58 -11.23 1.68 -21.82
CA THR A 58 -11.84 2.97 -21.46
C THR A 58 -11.18 3.54 -20.21
N TYR A 59 -10.66 4.75 -20.30
CA TYR A 59 -10.04 5.50 -19.21
C TYR A 59 -10.96 6.65 -18.81
N VAL A 60 -11.51 6.55 -17.61
CA VAL A 60 -12.42 7.55 -17.05
C VAL A 60 -11.69 8.31 -15.94
N PRO A 61 -11.78 9.66 -15.90
CA PRO A 61 -11.17 10.45 -14.84
C PRO A 61 -11.68 10.05 -13.45
N LEU A 62 -10.78 9.51 -12.61
CA LEU A 62 -11.09 9.03 -11.27
C LEU A 62 -11.87 10.04 -10.43
N ALA A 63 -11.41 11.30 -10.43
CA ALA A 63 -12.03 12.37 -9.64
C ALA A 63 -13.53 12.51 -9.91
N LYS A 64 -13.95 12.35 -11.17
CA LYS A 64 -15.34 12.52 -11.56
C LYS A 64 -16.15 11.24 -11.38
N LEU A 65 -15.51 10.08 -11.48
CA LEU A 65 -16.10 8.81 -11.05
C LEU A 65 -16.44 8.83 -9.56
N GLY A 66 -15.53 9.33 -8.71
CA GLY A 66 -15.77 9.51 -7.28
C GLY A 66 -16.99 10.40 -7.02
N ASP A 67 -17.07 11.58 -7.65
CA ASP A 67 -18.22 12.48 -7.54
C ASP A 67 -19.57 11.81 -7.90
N ILE A 68 -19.60 10.96 -8.93
CA ILE A 68 -20.85 10.35 -9.42
C ILE A 68 -21.25 9.15 -8.55
N THR A 69 -20.27 8.33 -8.18
CA THR A 69 -20.50 7.09 -7.42
C THR A 69 -20.59 7.32 -5.90
N GLY A 70 -20.24 8.52 -5.43
CA GLY A 70 -20.09 8.82 -4.01
C GLY A 70 -18.89 8.12 -3.36
N VAL A 71 -17.99 7.53 -4.14
CA VAL A 71 -16.75 6.93 -3.65
C VAL A 71 -15.79 8.06 -3.27
N ASP A 72 -15.43 8.09 -1.99
CA ASP A 72 -14.46 9.02 -1.46
C ASP A 72 -13.06 8.68 -1.95
N TYR A 73 -12.29 9.69 -2.31
CA TYR A 73 -10.89 9.53 -2.68
C TYR A 73 -10.08 10.70 -2.16
N VAL A 74 -8.88 10.41 -1.66
CA VAL A 74 -7.97 11.41 -1.09
C VAL A 74 -6.57 11.21 -1.63
N TRP A 75 -5.89 12.31 -1.92
CA TRP A 75 -4.45 12.29 -2.14
C TRP A 75 -3.75 12.27 -0.78
N ASN A 76 -3.04 11.19 -0.48
CA ASN A 76 -2.23 11.08 0.72
C ASN A 76 -0.83 11.63 0.41
N ASP A 77 -0.58 12.89 0.77
CA ASP A 77 0.71 13.57 0.54
C ASP A 77 1.89 12.88 1.23
N GLN A 78 1.66 12.29 2.41
CA GLN A 78 2.73 11.64 3.18
C GLN A 78 3.23 10.38 2.48
N LEU A 79 2.31 9.64 1.86
CA LEU A 79 2.57 8.34 1.24
C LEU A 79 2.67 8.41 -0.28
N GLY A 80 2.43 9.59 -0.87
CA GLY A 80 2.53 9.83 -2.32
C GLY A 80 1.57 8.98 -3.15
N ARG A 81 0.35 8.74 -2.64
CA ARG A 81 -0.63 7.85 -3.28
C ARG A 81 -2.05 8.40 -3.23
N VAL A 82 -2.89 7.98 -4.18
CA VAL A 82 -4.35 8.19 -4.11
C VAL A 82 -4.98 7.02 -3.37
N GLU A 83 -5.78 7.31 -2.35
CA GLU A 83 -6.56 6.33 -1.62
C GLU A 83 -8.02 6.42 -2.06
N ILE A 84 -8.66 5.27 -2.30
CA ILE A 84 -10.05 5.18 -2.77
C ILE A 84 -10.84 4.38 -1.73
N ASN A 85 -11.77 5.05 -1.05
CA ASN A 85 -12.57 4.51 0.03
C ASN A 85 -13.93 4.06 -0.49
N THR A 86 -14.08 2.76 -0.75
CA THR A 86 -15.33 2.16 -1.26
C THR A 86 -16.34 1.81 -0.16
N GLY A 87 -16.26 2.48 1.00
CA GLY A 87 -17.17 2.24 2.14
C GLY A 87 -16.89 0.96 2.95
N LYS A 88 -15.76 0.28 2.71
CA LYS A 88 -15.33 -0.92 3.47
C LYS A 88 -14.51 -0.60 4.75
N GLY A 89 -14.67 0.60 5.30
CA GLY A 89 -13.88 1.10 6.44
C GLY A 89 -12.49 1.63 6.06
N GLN A 90 -11.79 2.21 7.04
CA GLN A 90 -10.39 2.64 6.89
C GLN A 90 -9.51 1.40 6.64
N PHE A 91 -8.99 1.26 5.41
CA PHE A 91 -8.21 0.08 5.04
C PHE A 91 -6.85 0.01 5.74
N TYR A 92 -6.39 1.14 6.28
CA TYR A 92 -5.15 1.26 7.03
C TYR A 92 -5.41 1.65 8.48
N SER A 93 -4.44 1.39 9.33
CA SER A 93 -4.41 1.78 10.74
C SER A 93 -4.38 3.30 10.85
N GLU A 94 -5.25 3.86 11.68
CA GLU A 94 -5.21 5.30 12.00
C GLU A 94 -3.91 5.73 12.69
N TYR A 95 -3.23 4.78 13.37
CA TYR A 95 -1.95 5.04 14.02
C TYR A 95 -0.79 5.08 13.01
N ASN A 96 -0.92 4.33 11.90
CA ASN A 96 0.07 4.29 10.83
C ASN A 96 -0.61 3.98 9.49
N GLY A 97 -0.63 4.98 8.60
CA GLY A 97 -1.29 4.88 7.29
C GLY A 97 -0.71 3.82 6.36
N ASP A 98 0.43 3.20 6.67
CA ASP A 98 0.99 2.08 5.88
C ASP A 98 0.63 0.70 6.43
N ILE A 99 0.12 0.60 7.66
CA ILE A 99 -0.21 -0.70 8.25
C ILE A 99 -1.66 -1.02 7.88
N PRO A 100 -1.95 -2.10 7.16
CA PRO A 100 -3.32 -2.49 6.87
C PRO A 100 -4.14 -2.67 8.16
N ASN A 101 -5.43 -2.39 8.09
CA ASN A 101 -6.38 -2.70 9.14
C ASN A 101 -6.85 -4.15 8.97
N TYR A 102 -6.64 -5.00 9.98
CA TYR A 102 -7.00 -6.42 9.90
C TYR A 102 -8.49 -6.63 9.60
N ALA A 103 -9.37 -5.82 10.20
CA ALA A 103 -10.80 -5.92 9.98
C ALA A 103 -11.18 -5.62 8.54
N SER A 104 -10.61 -4.56 7.94
CA SER A 104 -10.84 -4.22 6.53
C SER A 104 -10.25 -5.24 5.57
N VAL A 105 -9.06 -5.79 5.87
CA VAL A 105 -8.46 -6.86 5.05
C VAL A 105 -9.36 -8.10 5.02
N ASN A 106 -9.95 -8.45 6.16
CA ASN A 106 -10.72 -9.68 6.30
C ASN A 106 -12.24 -9.50 6.17
N GLY A 107 -12.73 -8.26 6.06
CA GLY A 107 -14.17 -7.97 5.97
C GLY A 107 -14.94 -8.30 7.25
N ILE A 108 -14.28 -8.21 8.42
CA ILE A 108 -14.89 -8.46 9.73
C ILE A 108 -15.20 -7.15 10.46
N SER A 109 -15.85 -7.26 11.62
CA SER A 109 -16.09 -6.14 12.54
C SER A 109 -14.77 -5.48 12.99
N SER A 110 -14.81 -4.17 13.26
CA SER A 110 -13.65 -3.40 13.71
C SER A 110 -13.03 -3.96 15.00
N GLY A 111 -11.71 -3.90 15.11
CA GLY A 111 -10.99 -4.24 16.35
C GLY A 111 -11.08 -3.14 17.42
N LYS A 112 -10.86 -3.54 18.67
CA LYS A 112 -10.70 -2.63 19.81
C LYS A 112 -9.30 -2.04 19.83
N ARG A 113 -9.21 -0.72 19.83
CA ARG A 113 -7.94 0.01 19.94
C ARG A 113 -7.58 0.28 21.41
N ILE A 114 -6.33 0.05 21.77
CA ILE A 114 -5.77 0.30 23.10
C ILE A 114 -4.44 1.05 22.91
N GLU A 115 -4.34 2.27 23.44
CA GLU A 115 -3.07 3.00 23.51
C GLU A 115 -2.34 2.63 24.80
N LEU A 116 -1.04 2.33 24.70
CA LEU A 116 -0.20 2.10 25.86
C LEU A 116 0.28 3.43 26.43
N SER A 117 0.64 3.43 27.71
CA SER A 117 1.08 4.65 28.42
C SER A 117 2.44 5.19 27.94
N ASP A 118 3.15 4.44 27.09
CA ASP A 118 4.41 4.88 26.49
C ASP A 118 4.22 5.94 25.39
N GLY A 119 2.99 6.13 24.90
CA GLY A 119 2.67 7.06 23.81
C GLY A 119 3.24 6.65 22.46
N LYS A 120 3.82 5.45 22.35
CA LYS A 120 4.54 4.95 21.18
C LYS A 120 3.98 3.62 20.66
N THR A 121 3.19 2.93 21.48
CA THR A 121 2.62 1.63 21.16
C THR A 121 1.09 1.67 21.16
N VAL A 122 0.51 1.07 20.13
CA VAL A 122 -0.94 0.87 20.00
C VAL A 122 -1.22 -0.60 19.72
N VAL A 123 -2.21 -1.15 20.42
CA VAL A 123 -2.73 -2.50 20.18
C VAL A 123 -4.10 -2.40 19.54
N TYR A 124 -4.29 -3.15 18.47
CA TYR A 124 -5.58 -3.44 17.88
C TYR A 124 -5.94 -4.90 18.13
N ALA A 125 -6.94 -5.14 18.98
CA ALA A 125 -7.43 -6.48 19.31
C ALA A 125 -8.69 -6.79 18.48
N TYR A 126 -8.68 -7.90 17.75
CA TYR A 126 -9.77 -8.33 16.89
C TYR A 126 -10.32 -9.67 17.38
N ASP A 127 -11.62 -9.74 17.63
CA ASP A 127 -12.32 -10.99 17.91
C ASP A 127 -12.32 -11.84 16.63
N VAL A 128 -11.61 -12.96 16.67
CA VAL A 128 -11.44 -13.90 15.57
C VAL A 128 -12.11 -15.24 15.85
N THR A 129 -13.08 -15.29 16.79
CA THR A 129 -13.81 -16.52 17.16
C THR A 129 -14.45 -17.20 15.94
N ASP A 130 -14.96 -16.39 15.00
CA ASP A 130 -15.63 -16.85 13.79
C ASP A 130 -14.72 -16.78 12.53
N ALA A 131 -13.44 -16.42 12.69
CA ALA A 131 -12.51 -16.28 11.57
C ALA A 131 -11.99 -17.65 11.09
N THR A 132 -11.65 -17.76 9.80
CA THR A 132 -11.01 -18.96 9.26
C THR A 132 -9.48 -18.86 9.35
N GLU A 133 -8.77 -20.00 9.40
CA GLU A 133 -7.30 -20.08 9.53
C GLU A 133 -6.54 -19.22 8.50
N GLY A 134 -7.13 -18.93 7.32
CA GLY A 134 -6.49 -18.14 6.27
C GLY A 134 -6.44 -16.62 6.50
N TYR A 135 -7.10 -16.09 7.54
CA TYR A 135 -7.27 -14.64 7.70
C TYR A 135 -5.99 -13.95 8.18
N ILE A 136 -5.23 -14.59 9.05
CA ILE A 136 -3.94 -14.09 9.52
C ILE A 136 -2.95 -14.07 8.35
N GLN A 137 -2.87 -15.16 7.57
CA GLN A 137 -2.00 -15.20 6.39
C GLN A 137 -2.38 -14.13 5.36
N LYS A 138 -3.67 -13.89 5.14
CA LYS A 138 -4.14 -12.80 4.26
C LYS A 138 -3.65 -11.44 4.74
N TYR A 139 -3.71 -11.20 6.05
CA TYR A 139 -3.20 -9.97 6.66
C TYR A 139 -1.68 -9.83 6.53
N VAL A 140 -0.94 -10.90 6.83
CA VAL A 140 0.53 -10.94 6.66
C VAL A 140 0.92 -10.61 5.22
N ASN A 141 0.25 -11.20 4.23
CA ASN A 141 0.53 -10.91 2.82
C ASN A 141 0.31 -9.43 2.46
N GLU A 142 -0.71 -8.77 3.05
CA GLU A 142 -0.91 -7.33 2.85
C GLU A 142 0.16 -6.50 3.58
N LEU A 143 0.59 -6.91 4.77
CA LEU A 143 1.68 -6.27 5.49
C LEU A 143 2.99 -6.31 4.67
N GLU A 144 3.34 -7.48 4.14
CA GLU A 144 4.54 -7.69 3.32
C GLU A 144 4.51 -6.88 2.02
N LYS A 145 3.34 -6.74 1.37
CA LYS A 145 3.17 -5.86 0.19
C LYS A 145 3.46 -4.40 0.49
N GLN A 146 3.22 -3.95 1.73
CA GLN A 146 3.54 -2.59 2.17
C GLN A 146 5.03 -2.42 2.54
N GLY A 147 5.83 -3.48 2.40
CA GLY A 147 7.27 -3.46 2.62
C GLY A 147 7.69 -3.78 4.04
N TYR A 148 6.79 -4.31 4.87
CA TYR A 148 7.17 -4.85 6.18
C TYR A 148 7.86 -6.20 6.01
N VAL A 149 9.02 -6.35 6.65
CA VAL A 149 9.87 -7.54 6.56
C VAL A 149 9.71 -8.35 7.84
N TYR A 150 9.52 -9.67 7.72
CA TYR A 150 9.54 -10.58 8.85
C TYR A 150 10.92 -10.58 9.52
N GLU A 151 10.96 -10.45 10.84
CA GLU A 151 12.18 -10.40 11.64
C GLU A 151 12.43 -11.74 12.36
N SER A 152 11.49 -12.15 13.20
CA SER A 152 11.58 -13.36 14.01
C SER A 152 10.23 -13.71 14.62
N ASP A 153 10.15 -14.93 15.15
CA ASP A 153 9.13 -15.33 16.11
C ASP A 153 9.71 -15.36 17.55
N THR A 154 8.85 -15.29 18.55
CA THR A 154 9.21 -15.71 19.92
C THR A 154 9.58 -17.19 19.95
N SER A 155 10.29 -17.64 21.00
CA SER A 155 10.73 -19.05 21.13
C SER A 155 9.61 -20.09 20.98
N ASP A 156 8.38 -19.70 21.27
CA ASP A 156 7.20 -20.56 21.30
C ASP A 156 6.26 -20.28 20.11
N ASP A 157 6.73 -19.51 19.12
CA ASP A 157 5.97 -19.07 17.93
C ASP A 157 4.64 -18.35 18.24
N GLU A 158 4.49 -17.82 19.47
CA GLU A 158 3.29 -17.11 19.92
C GLU A 158 3.17 -15.68 19.37
N VAL A 159 4.31 -15.05 19.04
CA VAL A 159 4.37 -13.69 18.51
C VAL A 159 5.32 -13.63 17.33
N SER A 160 4.81 -13.15 16.19
CA SER A 160 5.59 -12.88 14.98
C SER A 160 5.87 -11.39 14.85
N TYR A 161 7.13 -11.03 14.56
CA TYR A 161 7.57 -9.65 14.42
C TYR A 161 7.87 -9.30 12.97
N TYR A 162 7.43 -8.10 12.58
CA TYR A 162 7.69 -7.50 11.29
C TYR A 162 8.16 -6.06 11.47
N SER A 163 9.04 -5.56 10.60
CA SER A 163 9.56 -4.20 10.68
C SER A 163 9.57 -3.47 9.35
N LYS A 164 9.45 -2.14 9.40
CA LYS A 164 9.67 -1.23 8.27
C LYS A 164 10.20 0.10 8.81
N GLY A 165 11.51 0.33 8.68
CA GLY A 165 12.15 1.53 9.22
C GLY A 165 12.14 1.52 10.75
N ASP A 166 11.55 2.56 11.35
CA ASP A 166 11.38 2.76 12.80
C ASP A 166 10.09 2.14 13.35
N ILE A 167 9.32 1.45 12.50
CA ILE A 167 8.04 0.85 12.86
C ILE A 167 8.20 -0.65 13.03
N VAL A 168 7.72 -1.15 14.17
CA VAL A 168 7.62 -2.59 14.47
C VAL A 168 6.16 -2.99 14.60
N VAL A 169 5.82 -4.11 13.97
CA VAL A 169 4.50 -4.73 14.05
C VAL A 169 4.66 -6.13 14.65
N ALA A 170 4.04 -6.37 15.79
CA ALA A 170 3.97 -7.69 16.40
C ALA A 170 2.56 -8.27 16.26
N LEU A 171 2.48 -9.52 15.82
CA LEU A 171 1.23 -10.24 15.58
C LEU A 171 1.14 -11.39 16.57
N THR A 172 0.04 -11.51 17.30
CA THR A 172 -0.14 -12.61 18.26
C THR A 172 -1.60 -13.01 18.38
N VAL A 173 -1.84 -14.29 18.63
CA VAL A 173 -3.17 -14.84 18.94
C VAL A 173 -3.21 -15.18 20.41
N MET A 174 -4.08 -14.51 21.18
CA MET A 174 -4.30 -14.79 22.59
C MET A 174 -5.75 -15.23 22.80
N GLY A 175 -5.97 -16.54 22.92
CA GLY A 175 -7.32 -17.10 23.00
C GLY A 175 -8.09 -16.89 21.69
N TYR A 176 -9.16 -16.10 21.74
CA TYR A 176 -9.97 -15.75 20.57
C TYR A 176 -9.65 -14.37 19.99
N ASP A 177 -8.63 -13.69 20.52
CA ASP A 177 -8.23 -12.37 20.07
C ASP A 177 -6.97 -12.46 19.21
N PHE A 178 -7.05 -11.95 17.98
CA PHE A 178 -5.87 -11.62 17.19
C PHE A 178 -5.46 -10.19 17.50
N ASN A 179 -4.21 -10.00 17.91
CA ASN A 179 -3.67 -8.71 18.29
C ASN A 179 -2.64 -8.26 17.25
N VAL A 180 -2.86 -7.06 16.71
CA VAL A 180 -1.88 -6.31 15.93
C VAL A 180 -1.32 -5.21 16.83
N ILE A 181 -0.07 -5.36 17.22
CA ILE A 181 0.65 -4.43 18.08
C ILE A 181 1.56 -3.61 17.19
N ILE A 182 1.43 -2.29 17.23
CA ILE A 182 2.20 -1.36 16.40
C ILE A 182 3.00 -0.47 17.34
N SER A 183 4.32 -0.49 17.23
CA SER A 183 5.24 0.38 17.95
C SER A 183 6.03 1.26 16.98
N LYS A 184 6.37 2.48 17.41
CA LYS A 184 7.27 3.40 16.72
C LYS A 184 8.39 3.82 17.67
N ASP A 185 9.64 3.63 17.27
CA ASP A 185 10.81 4.05 18.07
C ASP A 185 11.06 5.56 18.04
#